data_AF-A0A7V6KEW6-F1
#
_entry.id   AF-A0A7V6KEW6-F1
#
_cell.length_a   1.000
_cell.length_b   1.000
_cell.length_c   1.000
_cell.angle_alpha   90.00
_cell.angle_beta   90.00
_cell.angle_gamma   90.00
#
_symmetry.space_group_name_H-M   'P 1'
#
loop_
_entity.id
_entity.type
_entity.pdbx_description
1 polymer ?
#
loop_
_entity_poly.entity_id
_entity_poly.type
_entity_poly.pdbx_seq_one_letter_code
_entity_poly.pdbx_strand_id
1 'polypeptide(L)'
;MTYYELDESTLDREIWKKVTQGIDLEKLRNIPVAEKFIIVEYLKHLRAEADWVLEHGQENIKDAPYAHLGNSYKLMAALVAKQYPIEDMQAVSWNYLDNFEYSETYYTKFTIVTLGTLLIRLGVPGETIFHMLLGTLGDDFLINNLKYYGYVQALNSEPKFATAIKYKDYDLKFRRTKYDLLALNIMAKEDGIDLVEDYIINHTSDDSMKLFFQLIKRTDPAFRKWQVLQLIKDEKDYNQMVITGIHSIFLGRDLMLSHYMMNSSIGKYSHFDLRPDKVEQEARDRYEEMKALL
;
A
#
# COMPACT_ATOMS: atom_id res chain seq x y z
N MET A 1 -17.38 -38.88 12.71
CA MET A 1 -16.48 -37.99 11.96
C MET A 1 -17.03 -36.59 12.19
N THR A 2 -16.53 -35.91 13.22
CA THR A 2 -17.02 -34.61 13.68
C THR A 2 -16.39 -33.51 12.83
N TYR A 3 -17.24 -32.74 12.16
CA TYR A 3 -16.85 -31.49 11.54
C TYR A 3 -16.38 -30.55 12.64
N TYR A 4 -15.12 -30.13 12.60
CA TYR A 4 -14.66 -29.01 13.39
C TYR A 4 -15.33 -27.75 12.82
N GLU A 5 -16.43 -27.34 13.43
CA GLU A 5 -16.81 -25.93 13.43
C GLU A 5 -15.64 -25.18 14.06
N LEU A 6 -14.79 -24.60 13.21
CA LEU A 6 -13.90 -23.53 13.64
C LEU A 6 -14.81 -22.44 14.19
N ASP A 7 -14.90 -22.37 15.52
CA ASP A 7 -15.59 -21.33 16.26
C ASP A 7 -15.21 -19.98 15.64
N GLU A 8 -16.20 -19.22 15.15
CA GLU A 8 -16.01 -17.94 14.45
C GLU A 8 -15.08 -17.00 15.25
N SER A 9 -15.12 -17.11 16.59
CA SER A 9 -14.25 -16.37 17.51
C SER A 9 -12.75 -16.65 17.35
N THR A 10 -12.39 -17.87 16.91
CA THR A 10 -11.00 -18.31 16.70
C THR A 10 -10.50 -17.87 15.32
N LEU A 11 -11.36 -17.94 14.30
CA LEU A 11 -11.07 -17.45 12.95
C LEU A 11 -10.83 -15.94 12.96
N ASP A 12 -11.66 -15.18 13.68
CA ASP A 12 -11.51 -13.74 13.83
C ASP A 12 -10.18 -13.37 14.52
N ARG A 13 -9.73 -14.16 15.50
CA ARG A 13 -8.44 -13.95 16.18
C ARG A 13 -7.25 -14.21 15.27
N GLU A 14 -7.30 -15.25 14.43
CA GLU A 14 -6.23 -15.54 13.47
C GLU A 14 -6.16 -14.50 12.36
N ILE A 15 -7.31 -14.10 11.82
CA ILE A 15 -7.44 -13.00 10.85
C ILE A 15 -6.87 -11.71 11.46
N TRP A 16 -7.30 -11.37 12.68
CA TRP A 16 -6.85 -10.18 13.37
C TRP A 16 -5.33 -10.19 13.54
N LYS A 17 -4.77 -11.28 14.06
CA LYS A 17 -3.32 -11.45 14.23
C LYS A 17 -2.56 -11.31 12.91
N LYS A 18 -3.12 -11.82 11.80
CA LYS A 18 -2.52 -11.69 10.46
C LYS A 18 -2.50 -10.24 9.98
N VAL A 19 -3.60 -9.50 10.14
CA VAL A 19 -3.69 -8.12 9.62
C VAL A 19 -2.94 -7.11 10.49
N THR A 20 -2.79 -7.37 11.80
CA THR A 20 -2.10 -6.46 12.73
C THR A 20 -0.60 -6.74 12.88
N GLN A 21 -0.06 -7.78 12.24
CA GLN A 21 1.36 -8.13 12.38
C GLN A 21 2.25 -6.97 11.92
N GLY A 22 3.10 -6.42 12.80
CA GLY A 22 3.99 -5.31 12.45
C GLY A 22 3.33 -3.92 12.52
N ILE A 23 2.14 -3.82 13.12
CA ILE A 23 1.48 -2.53 13.40
C ILE A 23 1.56 -2.24 14.90
N ASP A 24 1.93 -1.00 15.24
CA ASP A 24 1.87 -0.50 16.60
C ASP A 24 0.43 -0.09 16.94
N LEU A 25 -0.32 -1.01 17.54
CA LEU A 25 -1.71 -0.77 17.95
C LEU A 25 -1.82 0.19 19.15
N GLU A 26 -0.74 0.40 19.92
CA GLU A 26 -0.78 1.30 21.08
C GLU A 26 -0.90 2.76 20.64
N LYS A 27 -0.23 3.14 19.54
CA LYS A 27 -0.35 4.48 18.93
C LYS A 27 -1.80 4.83 18.57
N LEU A 28 -2.64 3.84 18.24
CA LEU A 28 -4.05 4.07 17.91
C LEU A 28 -4.89 4.56 19.09
N ARG A 29 -4.46 4.22 20.31
CA ARG A 29 -5.19 4.54 21.55
C ARG A 29 -5.00 6.00 21.97
N ASN A 30 -3.87 6.61 21.61
CA ASN A 30 -3.43 7.92 22.11
C ASN A 30 -4.06 9.13 21.39
N ILE A 31 -4.90 8.88 20.39
CA ILE A 31 -5.47 9.93 19.54
C ILE A 31 -6.59 10.68 20.24
N PRO A 32 -6.77 11.98 19.97
CA PRO A 32 -7.93 12.73 20.43
C PRO A 32 -9.26 12.06 20.02
N VAL A 33 -10.23 12.09 20.93
CA VAL A 33 -11.57 11.48 20.74
C VAL A 33 -12.25 11.91 19.44
N ALA A 34 -12.16 13.19 19.06
CA ALA A 34 -12.79 13.71 17.84
C ALA A 34 -12.23 13.05 16.57
N GLU A 35 -10.91 12.85 16.52
CA GLU A 35 -10.24 12.18 15.41
C GLU A 35 -10.61 10.69 15.32
N LYS A 36 -10.88 10.03 16.47
CA LYS A 36 -11.38 8.65 16.51
C LYS A 36 -12.76 8.50 15.83
N PHE A 37 -13.67 9.45 16.01
CA PHE A 37 -14.98 9.44 15.31
C PHE A 37 -14.86 9.69 13.81
N ILE A 38 -13.97 10.59 13.39
CA ILE A 38 -13.69 10.86 11.98
C ILE A 38 -13.19 9.59 11.27
N ILE A 39 -12.33 8.82 11.94
CA ILE A 39 -11.79 7.56 11.40
C ILE A 39 -12.88 6.48 11.24
N VAL A 40 -13.82 6.39 12.19
CA VAL A 40 -14.96 5.48 12.11
C VAL A 40 -15.82 5.72 10.86
N GLU A 41 -16.14 6.98 10.56
CA GLU A 41 -16.90 7.31 9.34
C GLU A 41 -16.09 7.01 8.08
N TYR A 42 -14.77 7.24 8.11
CA TYR A 42 -13.87 6.93 6.99
C TYR A 42 -13.92 5.47 6.53
N LEU A 43 -14.10 4.53 7.46
CA LEU A 43 -14.15 3.09 7.17
C LEU A 43 -15.44 2.65 6.47
N LYS A 44 -16.58 3.27 6.82
CA LYS A 44 -17.87 2.97 6.18
C LYS A 44 -17.82 3.29 4.69
N HIS A 45 -17.18 4.40 4.36
CA HIS A 45 -17.00 4.82 2.98
C HIS A 45 -16.10 3.84 2.21
N LEU A 46 -14.97 3.41 2.80
CA LEU A 46 -13.96 2.60 2.10
C LEU A 46 -14.51 1.33 1.43
N ARG A 47 -15.45 0.65 2.08
CA ARG A 47 -16.14 -0.53 1.51
C ARG A 47 -16.91 -0.16 0.25
N ALA A 48 -17.75 0.87 0.33
CA ALA A 48 -18.57 1.34 -0.78
C ALA A 48 -17.73 1.68 -2.01
N GLU A 49 -16.50 2.16 -1.80
CA GLU A 49 -15.66 2.58 -2.92
C GLU A 49 -14.84 1.47 -3.51
N ALA A 50 -14.44 0.49 -2.69
CA ALA A 50 -13.92 -0.74 -3.25
C ALA A 50 -14.96 -1.38 -4.20
N ASP A 51 -16.23 -1.42 -3.77
CA ASP A 51 -17.34 -1.93 -4.58
C ASP A 51 -17.56 -1.07 -5.83
N TRP A 52 -17.55 0.25 -5.70
CA TRP A 52 -17.67 1.17 -6.84
C TRP A 52 -16.55 0.98 -7.87
N VAL A 53 -15.30 0.83 -7.43
CA VAL A 53 -14.14 0.63 -8.31
C VAL A 53 -14.20 -0.72 -9.02
N LEU A 54 -14.72 -1.76 -8.36
CA LEU A 54 -14.96 -3.06 -9.00
C LEU A 54 -15.98 -2.96 -10.14
N GLU A 55 -17.00 -2.12 -9.98
CA GLU A 55 -18.07 -1.92 -10.97
C GLU A 55 -17.65 -1.01 -12.14
N HIS A 56 -16.92 0.07 -11.84
CA HIS A 56 -16.66 1.16 -12.79
C HIS A 56 -15.22 1.19 -13.32
N GLY A 57 -14.32 0.36 -12.79
CA GLY A 57 -12.90 0.35 -13.17
C GLY A 57 -12.04 1.34 -12.37
N GLN A 58 -10.77 0.98 -12.21
CA GLN A 58 -9.79 1.72 -11.41
C GLN A 58 -9.46 3.10 -12.01
N GLU A 59 -9.50 3.23 -13.32
CA GLU A 59 -9.29 4.47 -14.06
C GLU A 59 -10.28 5.57 -13.68
N ASN A 60 -11.48 5.19 -13.22
CA ASN A 60 -12.56 6.09 -12.85
C ASN A 60 -12.59 6.38 -11.34
N ILE A 61 -11.63 5.90 -10.55
CA ILE A 61 -11.61 6.07 -9.09
C ILE A 61 -11.67 7.52 -8.59
N LYS A 62 -11.37 8.50 -9.47
CA LYS A 62 -11.50 9.91 -9.17
C LYS A 62 -12.96 10.38 -9.12
N ASP A 63 -13.85 9.67 -9.79
CA ASP A 63 -15.28 9.96 -9.91
C ASP A 63 -16.10 9.20 -8.86
N ALA A 64 -15.45 8.37 -8.03
CA ALA A 64 -16.12 7.66 -6.97
C ALA A 64 -16.69 8.65 -5.92
N PRO A 65 -17.89 8.39 -5.36
CA PRO A 65 -18.61 9.30 -4.45
C PRO A 65 -17.75 9.95 -3.33
N TYR A 66 -16.85 9.18 -2.75
CA TYR A 66 -15.99 9.51 -1.62
C TYR A 66 -14.52 9.69 -2.02
N ALA A 67 -14.20 9.77 -3.33
CA ALA A 67 -12.85 10.03 -3.83
C ALA A 67 -12.24 11.35 -3.31
N HIS A 68 -13.09 12.29 -2.87
CA HIS A 68 -12.71 13.55 -2.26
C HIS A 68 -12.14 13.40 -0.83
N LEU A 69 -12.33 12.24 -0.18
CA LEU A 69 -11.86 11.98 1.18
C LEU A 69 -10.33 11.79 1.29
N GLY A 70 -9.63 11.59 0.17
CA GLY A 70 -8.17 11.64 0.13
C GLY A 70 -7.49 10.60 -0.75
N ASN A 71 -6.16 10.71 -0.85
CA ASN A 71 -5.35 9.88 -1.74
C ASN A 71 -5.10 8.46 -1.22
N SER A 72 -4.94 8.30 0.10
CA SER A 72 -4.81 6.98 0.75
C SER A 72 -5.99 6.08 0.44
N TYR A 73 -7.18 6.68 0.39
CA TYR A 73 -8.43 6.00 0.09
C TYR A 73 -8.45 5.45 -1.34
N LYS A 74 -8.07 6.27 -2.33
CA LYS A 74 -7.97 5.84 -3.74
C LYS A 74 -7.00 4.68 -3.89
N LEU A 75 -5.83 4.75 -3.24
CA LEU A 75 -4.88 3.64 -3.24
C LEU A 75 -5.53 2.35 -2.71
N MET A 76 -6.11 2.41 -1.52
CA MET A 76 -6.65 1.22 -0.87
C MET A 76 -7.81 0.59 -1.64
N ALA A 77 -8.74 1.40 -2.14
CA ALA A 77 -9.84 0.91 -2.98
C ALA A 77 -9.30 0.26 -4.28
N ALA A 78 -8.26 0.82 -4.89
CA ALA A 78 -7.60 0.20 -6.04
C ALA A 78 -6.95 -1.15 -5.70
N LEU A 79 -6.27 -1.25 -4.55
CA LEU A 79 -5.65 -2.51 -4.11
C LEU A 79 -6.68 -3.61 -3.86
N VAL A 80 -7.83 -3.26 -3.26
CA VAL A 80 -8.95 -4.19 -3.02
C VAL A 80 -9.58 -4.62 -4.33
N ALA A 81 -9.88 -3.67 -5.23
CA ALA A 81 -10.55 -3.97 -6.49
C ALA A 81 -9.71 -4.88 -7.40
N LYS A 82 -8.39 -4.72 -7.39
CA LYS A 82 -7.46 -5.61 -8.11
C LYS A 82 -7.24 -6.97 -7.42
N GLN A 83 -7.80 -7.16 -6.22
CA GLN A 83 -7.70 -8.38 -5.42
C GLN A 83 -6.26 -8.84 -5.16
N TYR A 84 -5.33 -7.90 -4.98
CA TYR A 84 -3.93 -8.25 -4.72
C TYR A 84 -3.76 -9.17 -3.51
N PRO A 85 -2.68 -9.98 -3.47
CA PRO A 85 -2.36 -10.79 -2.30
C PRO A 85 -2.24 -9.92 -1.04
N ILE A 86 -2.69 -10.45 0.09
CA ILE A 86 -2.68 -9.72 1.37
C ILE A 86 -1.28 -9.24 1.69
N GLU A 87 -0.28 -10.08 1.47
CA GLU A 87 1.13 -9.83 1.77
C GLU A 87 1.70 -8.67 0.94
N ASP A 88 1.20 -8.47 -0.29
CA ASP A 88 1.61 -7.36 -1.16
C ASP A 88 0.93 -6.05 -0.75
N MET A 89 -0.37 -6.09 -0.45
CA MET A 89 -1.10 -4.94 0.09
C MET A 89 -0.47 -4.45 1.40
N GLN A 90 -0.13 -5.41 2.24
CA GLN A 90 0.61 -5.25 3.47
C GLN A 90 1.96 -4.56 3.26
N ALA A 91 2.79 -5.04 2.32
CA ALA A 91 4.07 -4.42 2.02
C ALA A 91 3.94 -2.95 1.57
N VAL A 92 2.96 -2.65 0.71
CA VAL A 92 2.65 -1.27 0.30
C VAL A 92 2.25 -0.43 1.51
N SER A 93 1.36 -0.93 2.35
CA SER A 93 0.86 -0.20 3.50
C SER A 93 1.92 0.07 4.56
N TRP A 94 2.75 -0.93 4.90
CA TRP A 94 3.79 -0.76 5.92
C TRP A 94 4.86 0.24 5.52
N ASN A 95 5.30 0.19 4.26
CA ASN A 95 6.21 1.22 3.73
C ASN A 95 5.64 2.63 3.95
N TYR A 96 4.34 2.83 3.73
CA TYR A 96 3.70 4.12 4.00
C TYR A 96 3.56 4.46 5.49
N LEU A 97 3.32 3.46 6.35
CA LEU A 97 3.25 3.66 7.80
C LEU A 97 4.59 4.09 8.38
N ASP A 98 5.69 3.51 7.91
CA ASP A 98 7.04 3.88 8.35
C ASP A 98 7.33 5.36 8.06
N ASN A 99 6.80 5.88 6.96
CA ASN A 99 6.92 7.30 6.62
C ASN A 99 6.10 8.24 7.52
N PHE A 100 5.18 7.70 8.32
CA PHE A 100 4.41 8.43 9.32
C PHE A 100 4.86 8.15 10.75
N GLU A 101 6.00 7.50 10.95
CA GLU A 101 6.47 7.08 12.29
C GLU A 101 6.43 8.22 13.31
N TYR A 102 6.75 9.44 12.88
CA TYR A 102 6.80 10.66 13.72
C TYR A 102 5.47 11.42 13.84
N SER A 103 4.39 10.99 13.18
CA SER A 103 3.06 11.62 13.29
C SER A 103 2.01 10.62 13.71
N GLU A 104 1.64 10.65 14.99
CA GLU A 104 0.62 9.75 15.57
C GLU A 104 -0.74 9.83 14.84
N THR A 105 -1.15 11.04 14.46
CA THR A 105 -2.42 11.26 13.75
C THR A 105 -2.42 10.63 12.36
N TYR A 106 -1.39 10.86 11.55
CA TYR A 106 -1.33 10.28 10.19
C TYR A 106 -1.06 8.78 10.22
N TYR A 107 -0.17 8.33 11.11
CA TYR A 107 0.12 6.92 11.33
C TYR A 107 -1.16 6.16 11.64
N THR A 108 -1.99 6.70 12.54
CA THR A 108 -3.24 6.01 12.88
C THR A 108 -4.25 6.05 11.76
N LYS A 109 -4.50 7.23 11.16
CA LYS A 109 -5.46 7.34 10.05
C LYS A 109 -5.13 6.33 8.96
N PHE A 110 -3.85 6.21 8.60
CA PHE A 110 -3.42 5.25 7.60
C PHE A 110 -3.42 3.80 8.08
N THR A 111 -3.11 3.54 9.36
CA THR A 111 -3.18 2.21 9.97
C THR A 111 -4.59 1.66 9.92
N ILE A 112 -5.58 2.43 10.35
CA ILE A 112 -6.97 1.96 10.40
C ILE A 112 -7.52 1.73 8.99
N VAL A 113 -7.21 2.64 8.06
CA VAL A 113 -7.51 2.45 6.64
C VAL A 113 -6.87 1.17 6.11
N THR A 114 -5.58 0.93 6.40
CA THR A 114 -4.88 -0.31 6.03
C THR A 114 -5.56 -1.54 6.60
N LEU A 115 -5.84 -1.58 7.90
CA LEU A 115 -6.47 -2.72 8.55
C LEU A 115 -7.85 -3.00 7.97
N GLY A 116 -8.68 -1.96 7.77
CA GLY A 116 -9.98 -2.08 7.11
C GLY A 116 -9.85 -2.65 5.70
N THR A 117 -8.89 -2.16 4.93
CA THR A 117 -8.60 -2.63 3.56
C THR A 117 -8.25 -4.12 3.54
N LEU A 118 -7.37 -4.57 4.44
CA LEU A 118 -6.94 -5.96 4.54
C LEU A 118 -8.10 -6.88 4.97
N LEU A 119 -8.94 -6.43 5.90
CA LEU A 119 -10.11 -7.19 6.34
C LEU A 119 -11.18 -7.30 5.23
N ILE A 120 -11.43 -6.22 4.47
CA ILE A 120 -12.30 -6.25 3.28
C ILE A 120 -11.76 -7.30 2.30
N ARG A 121 -10.44 -7.30 2.04
CA ARG A 121 -9.79 -8.25 1.14
C ARG A 121 -9.91 -9.71 1.62
N LEU A 122 -9.95 -9.94 2.92
CA LEU A 122 -10.17 -11.27 3.52
C LEU A 122 -11.65 -11.69 3.54
N GLY A 123 -12.56 -10.86 3.01
CA GLY A 123 -13.99 -11.18 2.94
C GLY A 123 -14.74 -10.94 4.25
N VAL A 124 -14.15 -10.23 5.21
CA VAL A 124 -14.80 -9.95 6.49
C VAL A 124 -16.01 -9.02 6.26
N PRO A 125 -17.18 -9.30 6.87
CA PRO A 125 -18.35 -8.45 6.77
C PRO A 125 -18.09 -7.03 7.31
N GLY A 126 -18.68 -6.01 6.69
CA GLY A 126 -18.43 -4.61 7.05
C GLY A 126 -18.73 -4.28 8.53
N GLU A 127 -19.79 -4.86 9.10
CA GLU A 127 -20.13 -4.70 10.52
C GLU A 127 -19.07 -5.31 11.44
N THR A 128 -18.56 -6.50 11.12
CA THR A 128 -17.47 -7.16 11.85
C THR A 128 -16.19 -6.32 11.78
N ILE A 129 -15.82 -5.83 10.58
CA ILE A 129 -14.68 -4.92 10.39
C ILE A 129 -14.82 -3.69 11.28
N PHE A 130 -16.00 -3.07 11.27
CA PHE A 130 -16.30 -1.92 12.10
C PHE A 130 -16.07 -2.22 13.59
N HIS A 131 -16.61 -3.34 14.10
CA HIS A 131 -16.45 -3.72 15.51
C HIS A 131 -15.00 -4.08 15.88
N MET A 132 -14.29 -4.82 15.03
CA MET A 132 -12.87 -5.17 15.25
C MET A 132 -11.99 -3.92 15.34
N LEU A 133 -12.18 -2.97 14.42
CA LEU A 133 -11.42 -1.71 14.40
C LEU A 133 -11.83 -0.79 15.54
N LEU A 134 -13.12 -0.72 15.87
CA LEU A 134 -13.63 0.04 17.02
C LEU A 134 -13.00 -0.47 18.34
N GLY A 135 -12.81 -1.78 18.48
CA GLY A 135 -12.11 -2.39 19.61
C GLY A 135 -10.65 -1.95 19.75
N THR A 136 -9.99 -1.50 18.67
CA THR A 136 -8.60 -0.98 18.75
C THR A 136 -8.49 0.40 19.37
N LEU A 137 -9.59 1.14 19.41
CA LEU A 137 -9.61 2.54 19.88
C LEU A 137 -9.59 2.66 21.42
N GLY A 138 -9.71 1.53 22.12
CA GLY A 138 -9.58 1.37 23.58
C GLY A 138 -10.92 1.42 24.33
N ASP A 139 -11.00 0.68 25.44
CA ASP A 139 -12.21 0.57 26.28
C ASP A 139 -12.67 1.93 26.81
N ASP A 140 -11.74 2.81 27.16
CA ASP A 140 -12.06 4.18 27.61
C ASP A 140 -12.78 4.99 26.53
N PHE A 141 -12.47 4.78 25.25
CA PHE A 141 -13.19 5.43 24.16
C PHE A 141 -14.63 4.91 24.07
N LEU A 142 -14.82 3.59 24.18
CA LEU A 142 -16.12 2.94 24.07
C LEU A 142 -17.01 3.23 25.29
N ILE A 143 -16.45 3.29 26.48
CA ILE A 143 -17.22 3.50 27.71
C ILE A 143 -17.55 4.98 27.91
N ASN A 144 -16.61 5.89 27.62
CA ASN A 144 -16.75 7.31 27.98
C ASN A 144 -17.24 8.21 26.85
N ASN A 145 -17.02 7.88 25.57
CA ASN A 145 -17.37 8.75 24.44
C ASN A 145 -18.59 8.30 23.63
N LEU A 146 -19.05 7.06 23.77
CA LEU A 146 -20.35 6.61 23.23
C LEU A 146 -21.53 7.25 23.98
N LYS A 147 -21.31 7.77 25.19
CA LYS A 147 -22.30 8.59 25.91
C LYS A 147 -22.14 10.08 25.56
N TYR A 148 -22.91 10.52 24.57
CA TYR A 148 -23.55 11.84 24.50
C TYR A 148 -22.79 13.12 24.09
N TYR A 149 -21.53 13.13 23.63
CA TYR A 149 -20.94 14.42 23.16
C TYR A 149 -20.02 14.35 21.94
N GLY A 150 -19.17 13.32 21.82
CA GLY A 150 -18.19 13.24 20.73
C GLY A 150 -18.81 13.01 19.34
N TYR A 151 -19.85 12.19 19.24
CA TYR A 151 -20.55 11.88 17.98
C TYR A 151 -21.27 13.11 17.38
N VAL A 152 -21.91 13.92 18.23
CA VAL A 152 -22.63 15.15 17.81
C VAL A 152 -21.66 16.25 17.39
N GLN A 153 -20.48 16.36 18.02
CA GLN A 153 -19.44 17.30 17.58
C GLN A 153 -18.76 16.85 16.27
N ALA A 154 -18.50 15.55 16.11
CA ALA A 154 -17.92 15.00 14.89
C ALA A 154 -18.88 15.11 13.67
N LEU A 155 -20.18 14.91 13.85
CA LEU A 155 -21.18 15.09 12.78
C LEU A 155 -21.39 16.55 12.34
N ASN A 156 -21.21 17.51 13.24
CA ASN A 156 -21.40 18.94 12.96
C ASN A 156 -20.13 19.64 12.48
N SER A 157 -18.99 18.93 12.45
CA SER A 157 -17.79 19.40 11.80
C SER A 157 -17.70 18.71 10.45
N GLU A 158 -17.60 19.48 9.35
CA GLU A 158 -17.04 18.89 8.13
C GLU A 158 -15.71 18.24 8.53
N PRO A 159 -15.49 16.94 8.25
CA PRO A 159 -14.21 16.32 8.49
C PRO A 159 -13.18 16.96 7.56
N LYS A 160 -12.63 18.09 8.00
CA LYS A 160 -11.48 18.73 7.40
C LYS A 160 -10.28 17.90 7.83
N PHE A 161 -10.05 16.81 7.11
CA PHE A 161 -8.74 16.18 7.14
C PHE A 161 -7.74 17.26 6.76
N ALA A 162 -6.96 17.73 7.73
CA ALA A 162 -5.83 18.60 7.44
C ALA A 162 -4.92 17.81 6.50
N THR A 163 -4.95 18.13 5.22
CA THR A 163 -4.13 17.52 4.16
C THR A 163 -2.73 18.11 4.18
N ALA A 164 -2.11 18.22 5.35
CA ALA A 164 -0.72 18.64 5.48
C ALA A 164 0.18 17.40 5.52
N ILE A 165 -0.02 16.46 4.59
CA ILE A 165 1.01 15.47 4.28
C ILE A 165 2.05 16.25 3.47
N LYS A 166 3.23 16.46 4.05
CA LYS A 166 4.31 17.17 3.38
C LYS A 166 4.91 16.24 2.34
N TYR A 167 4.51 16.42 1.08
CA TYR A 167 5.03 15.65 -0.04
C TYR A 167 6.52 15.97 -0.23
N LYS A 168 7.38 14.95 -0.26
CA LYS A 168 8.75 15.14 -0.73
C LYS A 168 8.70 15.44 -2.23
N ASP A 169 9.33 16.54 -2.63
CA ASP A 169 9.55 16.83 -4.04
C ASP A 169 10.32 15.68 -4.68
N TYR A 170 9.91 15.33 -5.90
CA TYR A 170 10.54 14.23 -6.59
C TYR A 170 11.78 14.72 -7.31
N ASP A 171 12.93 14.25 -6.83
CA ASP A 171 14.15 14.32 -7.61
C ASP A 171 13.92 13.58 -8.95
N LEU A 172 14.27 14.25 -10.06
CA LEU A 172 14.18 13.71 -11.41
C LEU A 172 14.86 12.34 -11.54
N LYS A 173 15.93 12.11 -10.75
CA LYS A 173 16.62 10.83 -10.70
C LYS A 173 15.70 9.69 -10.27
N PHE A 174 14.92 9.87 -9.21
CA PHE A 174 14.00 8.83 -8.73
C PHE A 174 12.91 8.52 -9.77
N ARG A 175 12.41 9.53 -10.48
CA ARG A 175 11.41 9.33 -11.53
C ARG A 175 11.92 8.41 -12.61
N ARG A 176 13.06 8.79 -13.19
CA ARG A 176 13.66 8.07 -14.30
C ARG A 176 13.92 6.62 -13.90
N THR A 177 14.59 6.40 -12.77
CA THR A 177 14.88 5.05 -12.27
C THR A 177 13.62 4.24 -12.01
N LYS A 178 12.54 4.85 -11.49
CA LYS A 178 11.28 4.12 -11.29
C LYS A 178 10.69 3.62 -12.60
N TYR A 179 10.58 4.49 -13.61
CA TYR A 179 10.04 4.08 -14.91
C TYR A 179 10.98 3.14 -15.66
N ASP A 180 12.29 3.26 -15.44
CA ASP A 180 13.26 2.25 -15.90
C ASP A 180 12.93 0.87 -15.30
N LEU A 181 12.71 0.79 -13.98
CA LEU A 181 12.37 -0.47 -13.31
C LEU A 181 10.99 -1.02 -13.71
N LEU A 182 10.01 -0.15 -13.98
CA LEU A 182 8.71 -0.55 -14.52
C LEU A 182 8.85 -1.12 -15.94
N ALA A 183 9.63 -0.48 -16.80
CA ALA A 183 9.94 -0.95 -18.14
C ALA A 183 10.68 -2.30 -18.13
N LEU A 184 11.63 -2.48 -17.21
CA LEU A 184 12.32 -3.76 -17.01
C LEU A 184 11.37 -4.87 -16.54
N ASN A 185 10.32 -4.55 -15.79
CA ASN A 185 9.27 -5.51 -15.44
C ASN A 185 8.43 -5.91 -16.67
N ILE A 186 8.11 -4.97 -17.56
CA ILE A 186 7.48 -5.29 -18.85
C ILE A 186 8.39 -6.22 -19.66
N MET A 187 9.67 -5.85 -19.82
CA MET A 187 10.66 -6.65 -20.53
C MET A 187 10.80 -8.06 -19.96
N ALA A 188 10.83 -8.23 -18.63
CA ALA A 188 10.88 -9.54 -18.01
C ALA A 188 9.68 -10.43 -18.37
N LYS A 189 8.50 -9.83 -18.52
CA LYS A 189 7.25 -10.53 -18.82
C LYS A 189 7.09 -10.85 -20.31
N GLU A 190 7.50 -9.93 -21.17
CA GLU A 190 7.33 -10.04 -22.61
C GLU A 190 8.51 -10.76 -23.29
N ASP A 191 9.75 -10.48 -22.88
CA ASP A 191 10.96 -10.98 -23.52
C ASP A 191 11.83 -11.90 -22.62
N GLY A 192 11.60 -11.90 -21.30
CA GLY A 192 12.26 -12.79 -20.34
C GLY A 192 13.38 -12.14 -19.53
N ILE A 193 13.76 -12.81 -18.43
CA ILE A 193 14.71 -12.27 -17.43
C ILE A 193 16.14 -12.11 -17.95
N ASP A 194 16.52 -12.88 -18.97
CA ASP A 194 17.87 -12.82 -19.56
C ASP A 194 18.08 -11.51 -20.31
N LEU A 195 17.05 -11.00 -21.00
CA LEU A 195 17.11 -9.70 -21.68
C LEU A 195 17.19 -8.54 -20.68
N VAL A 196 16.50 -8.67 -19.54
CA VAL A 196 16.60 -7.73 -18.43
C VAL A 196 18.01 -7.69 -17.85
N GLU A 197 18.64 -8.86 -17.67
CA GLU A 197 20.02 -8.90 -17.21
C GLU A 197 20.97 -8.24 -18.20
N ASP A 198 20.84 -8.53 -19.49
CA ASP A 198 21.66 -7.92 -20.53
C ASP A 198 21.56 -6.38 -20.49
N TYR A 199 20.34 -5.85 -20.43
CA TYR A 199 20.10 -4.41 -20.29
C TYR A 199 20.75 -3.83 -19.01
N ILE A 200 20.52 -4.45 -17.86
CA ILE A 200 21.04 -3.94 -16.58
C ILE A 200 22.57 -3.95 -16.57
N ILE A 201 23.20 -5.00 -17.07
CA ILE A 201 24.66 -5.13 -17.03
C ILE A 201 25.33 -4.20 -18.04
N ASN A 202 24.83 -4.16 -19.28
CA ASN A 202 25.51 -3.50 -20.40
C ASN A 202 25.03 -2.08 -20.68
N HIS A 203 23.79 -1.71 -20.33
CA HIS A 203 23.18 -0.45 -20.74
C HIS A 203 22.83 0.50 -19.59
N THR A 204 22.80 0.00 -18.35
CA THR A 204 22.59 0.84 -17.17
C THR A 204 23.92 1.38 -16.63
N SER A 205 23.94 2.65 -16.21
CA SER A 205 25.09 3.27 -15.53
C SER A 205 24.97 3.28 -14.00
N ASP A 206 23.90 2.73 -13.45
CA ASP A 206 23.63 2.65 -12.01
C ASP A 206 24.22 1.37 -11.41
N ASP A 207 25.36 1.53 -10.73
CA ASP A 207 26.06 0.41 -10.07
C ASP A 207 25.24 -0.24 -8.95
N SER A 208 24.39 0.53 -8.27
CA SER A 208 23.49 -0.01 -7.24
C SER A 208 22.44 -0.92 -7.86
N MET A 209 21.84 -0.52 -9.00
CA MET A 209 20.91 -1.38 -9.73
C MET A 209 21.58 -2.69 -10.17
N LYS A 210 22.80 -2.62 -10.72
CA LYS A 210 23.58 -3.81 -11.12
C LYS A 210 23.84 -4.74 -9.94
N LEU A 211 24.33 -4.18 -8.83
CA LEU A 211 24.63 -4.93 -7.62
C LEU A 211 23.39 -5.62 -7.05
N PHE A 212 22.32 -4.86 -6.82
CA PHE A 212 21.09 -5.40 -6.24
C PHE A 212 20.42 -6.43 -7.15
N PHE A 213 20.46 -6.24 -8.47
CA PHE A 213 19.94 -7.21 -9.41
C PHE A 213 20.69 -8.55 -9.30
N GLN A 214 22.02 -8.50 -9.33
CA GLN A 214 22.85 -9.70 -9.21
C GLN A 214 22.67 -10.40 -7.85
N LEU A 215 22.58 -9.63 -6.76
CA LEU A 215 22.33 -10.20 -5.43
C LEU A 215 20.99 -10.93 -5.37
N ILE A 216 19.91 -10.31 -5.86
CA ILE A 216 18.56 -10.88 -5.80
C ILE A 216 18.41 -12.06 -6.77
N LYS A 217 19.02 -11.98 -7.97
CA LYS A 217 19.02 -13.04 -8.98
C LYS A 217 19.68 -14.32 -8.45
N ARG A 218 20.85 -14.18 -7.83
CA ARG A 218 21.67 -15.30 -7.34
C ARG A 218 21.11 -15.94 -6.07
N THR A 219 20.20 -15.26 -5.39
CA THR A 219 19.53 -15.81 -4.21
C THR A 219 18.47 -16.80 -4.60
N ASP A 220 18.51 -17.94 -3.90
CA ASP A 220 17.51 -18.98 -3.98
C ASP A 220 16.10 -18.36 -3.81
N PRO A 221 15.14 -18.68 -4.72
CA PRO A 221 13.78 -18.16 -4.65
C PRO A 221 13.12 -18.29 -3.27
N ALA A 222 13.40 -19.36 -2.52
CA ALA A 222 12.85 -19.59 -1.18
C ALA A 222 13.33 -18.56 -0.14
N PHE A 223 14.53 -17.99 -0.32
CA PHE A 223 15.15 -17.04 0.61
C PHE A 223 15.12 -15.59 0.12
N ARG A 224 14.73 -15.36 -1.13
CA ARG A 224 14.75 -14.04 -1.76
C ARG A 224 13.98 -12.99 -0.98
N LYS A 225 12.78 -13.31 -0.51
CA LYS A 225 11.97 -12.38 0.30
C LYS A 225 12.69 -11.96 1.57
N TRP A 226 13.29 -12.91 2.28
CA TRP A 226 14.05 -12.64 3.50
C TRP A 226 15.27 -11.76 3.21
N GLN A 227 16.04 -12.08 2.16
CA GLN A 227 17.20 -11.28 1.77
C GLN A 227 16.81 -9.84 1.41
N VAL A 228 15.74 -9.67 0.62
CA VAL A 228 15.24 -8.34 0.26
C VAL A 228 14.87 -7.53 1.49
N LEU A 229 14.20 -8.12 2.48
CA LEU A 229 13.89 -7.44 3.74
C LEU A 229 15.15 -7.04 4.52
N GLN A 230 16.21 -7.85 4.50
CA GLN A 230 17.49 -7.49 5.12
C GLN A 230 18.19 -6.35 4.36
N LEU A 231 18.15 -6.37 3.03
CA LEU A 231 18.77 -5.32 2.21
C LEU A 231 18.07 -3.97 2.40
N ILE A 232 16.75 -3.94 2.56
CA ILE A 232 15.99 -2.68 2.67
C ILE A 232 16.21 -1.98 4.02
N LYS A 233 16.38 -2.74 5.11
CA LYS A 233 16.29 -2.25 6.49
C LYS A 233 17.18 -1.04 6.81
N ASP A 234 18.40 -1.02 6.29
CA ASP A 234 19.40 0.01 6.60
C ASP A 234 19.75 0.90 5.38
N GLU A 235 18.98 0.76 4.29
CA GLU A 235 19.25 1.45 3.04
C GLU A 235 18.53 2.80 2.92
N LYS A 236 19.06 3.68 2.07
CA LYS A 236 18.40 4.97 1.76
C LYS A 236 17.21 4.77 0.83
N ASP A 237 16.24 5.69 0.88
CA ASP A 237 15.01 5.70 0.04
C ASP A 237 15.26 5.25 -1.41
N TYR A 238 16.30 5.79 -2.08
CA TYR A 238 16.64 5.43 -3.45
C TYR A 238 16.94 3.93 -3.63
N ASN A 239 17.81 3.39 -2.78
CA ASN A 239 18.21 1.98 -2.85
C ASN A 239 17.05 1.07 -2.48
N GLN A 240 16.23 1.47 -1.49
CA GLN A 240 15.00 0.75 -1.16
C GLN A 240 14.04 0.67 -2.36
N MET A 241 13.88 1.76 -3.12
CA MET A 241 13.09 1.77 -4.35
C MET A 241 13.65 0.81 -5.41
N VAL A 242 14.96 0.86 -5.64
CA VAL A 242 15.64 0.00 -6.62
C VAL A 242 15.49 -1.47 -6.26
N ILE A 243 15.77 -1.83 -5.00
CA ILE A 243 15.61 -3.19 -4.47
C ILE A 243 14.15 -3.66 -4.62
N THR A 244 13.19 -2.79 -4.29
CA THR A 244 11.74 -3.08 -4.40
C THR A 244 11.30 -3.29 -5.84
N GLY A 245 11.77 -2.47 -6.77
CA GLY A 245 11.49 -2.61 -8.20
C GLY A 245 12.06 -3.92 -8.75
N ILE A 246 13.33 -4.21 -8.47
CA ILE A 246 13.98 -5.45 -8.89
C ILE A 246 13.27 -6.67 -8.32
N HIS A 247 12.93 -6.67 -7.03
CA HIS A 247 12.21 -7.78 -6.43
C HIS A 247 10.83 -8.00 -7.09
N SER A 248 10.16 -6.92 -7.50
CA SER A 248 8.87 -7.00 -8.19
C SER A 248 8.98 -7.64 -9.58
N ILE A 249 10.11 -7.42 -10.29
CA ILE A 249 10.43 -8.11 -11.54
C ILE A 249 10.50 -9.62 -11.31
N PHE A 250 11.27 -10.08 -10.32
CA PHE A 250 11.43 -11.51 -10.03
C PHE A 250 10.16 -12.20 -9.52
N LEU A 251 9.23 -11.44 -8.94
CA LEU A 251 7.92 -11.95 -8.51
C LEU A 251 6.87 -11.88 -9.62
N GLY A 252 7.18 -11.30 -10.79
CA GLY A 252 6.22 -11.15 -11.89
C GLY A 252 5.03 -10.25 -11.54
N ARG A 253 5.19 -9.34 -10.57
CA ARG A 253 4.10 -8.43 -10.13
C ARG A 253 3.63 -7.57 -11.29
N ASP A 254 2.35 -7.25 -11.36
CA ASP A 254 1.84 -6.33 -12.36
C ASP A 254 2.45 -4.93 -12.20
N LEU A 255 2.29 -4.15 -13.26
CA LEU A 255 2.89 -2.84 -13.40
C LEU A 255 2.40 -1.86 -12.32
N MET A 256 1.11 -1.88 -12.00
CA MET A 256 0.53 -0.97 -11.02
C MET A 256 0.91 -1.33 -9.60
N LEU A 257 0.92 -2.63 -9.26
CA LEU A 257 1.43 -3.06 -7.96
C LEU A 257 2.90 -2.68 -7.77
N SER A 258 3.73 -2.91 -8.80
CA SER A 258 5.15 -2.52 -8.77
C SER A 258 5.30 -1.01 -8.59
N HIS A 259 4.47 -0.21 -9.27
CA HIS A 259 4.42 1.24 -9.11
C HIS A 259 4.05 1.65 -7.68
N TYR A 260 3.03 1.03 -7.08
CA TYR A 260 2.61 1.32 -5.70
C TYR A 260 3.70 0.94 -4.69
N MET A 261 4.34 -0.20 -4.86
CA MET A 261 5.44 -0.62 -4.00
C MET A 261 6.62 0.35 -4.06
N MET A 262 7.05 0.75 -5.25
CA MET A 262 8.15 1.71 -5.41
C MET A 262 7.81 3.13 -4.91
N ASN A 263 6.57 3.59 -5.06
CA ASN A 263 6.15 4.87 -4.49
C ASN A 263 6.12 4.81 -2.95
N SER A 264 5.64 3.69 -2.40
CA SER A 264 5.56 3.49 -0.96
C SER A 264 6.93 3.44 -0.30
N SER A 265 7.92 2.78 -0.92
CA SER A 265 9.27 2.61 -0.37
C SER A 265 10.08 3.91 -0.25
N ILE A 266 9.65 4.98 -0.91
CA ILE A 266 10.30 6.30 -0.85
C ILE A 266 9.47 7.32 -0.07
N GLY A 267 8.39 6.87 0.58
CA GLY A 267 7.47 7.74 1.31
C GLY A 267 6.72 8.74 0.47
N LYS A 268 6.70 8.52 -0.85
CA LYS A 268 6.01 9.43 -1.75
C LYS A 268 4.57 8.99 -1.83
N TYR A 269 3.71 9.82 -1.27
CA TYR A 269 2.33 9.96 -1.74
C TYR A 269 2.35 10.68 -3.10
N SER A 270 3.14 10.20 -4.07
CA SER A 270 3.10 10.76 -5.41
C SER A 270 1.74 10.49 -5.96
N HIS A 271 1.10 11.55 -6.46
CA HIS A 271 -0.12 11.54 -7.25
C HIS A 271 -0.60 10.14 -7.60
N PHE A 272 -1.34 9.49 -6.69
CA PHE A 272 -2.15 8.31 -7.01
C PHE A 272 -3.16 8.66 -8.12
N ASP A 273 -3.33 9.96 -8.31
CA ASP A 273 -3.98 10.71 -9.35
C ASP A 273 -3.31 10.65 -10.74
N LEU A 274 -2.12 10.05 -10.92
CA LEU A 274 -1.74 9.55 -12.23
C LEU A 274 -2.61 8.34 -12.53
N ARG A 275 -3.53 8.52 -13.48
CA ARG A 275 -4.42 7.46 -13.95
C ARG A 275 -3.58 6.25 -14.41
N PRO A 276 -4.02 5.00 -14.17
CA PRO A 276 -3.25 3.80 -14.53
C PRO A 276 -2.77 3.78 -15.98
N ASP A 277 -3.59 4.26 -16.91
CA ASP A 277 -3.26 4.42 -18.33
C ASP A 277 -2.00 5.27 -18.57
N LYS A 278 -1.82 6.36 -17.83
CA LYS A 278 -0.64 7.22 -17.96
C LYS A 278 0.62 6.56 -17.43
N VAL A 279 0.50 5.81 -16.33
CA VAL A 279 1.63 5.07 -15.77
C VAL A 279 2.04 3.96 -16.72
N GLU A 280 1.06 3.23 -17.28
CA GLU A 280 1.31 2.20 -18.28
C GLU A 280 1.94 2.78 -19.54
N GLN A 281 1.41 3.87 -20.08
CA GLN A 281 1.96 4.50 -21.28
C GLN A 281 3.42 4.92 -21.09
N GLU A 282 3.73 5.65 -20.02
CA GLU A 282 5.10 6.12 -19.77
C GLU A 282 6.07 4.95 -19.54
N ALA A 283 5.62 3.87 -18.91
CA ALA A 283 6.43 2.65 -18.76
C ALA A 283 6.63 1.91 -20.09
N ARG A 284 5.61 1.87 -20.96
CA ARG A 284 5.70 1.29 -22.31
C ARG A 284 6.61 2.10 -23.23
N ASP A 285 6.46 3.42 -23.23
CA ASP A 285 7.35 4.32 -23.96
C ASP A 285 8.81 4.06 -23.55
N ARG A 286 9.03 3.94 -22.24
CA ARG A 286 10.37 3.65 -21.72
C ARG A 286 10.86 2.25 -22.08
N TYR A 287 9.99 1.24 -22.09
CA TYR A 287 10.31 -0.11 -22.54
C TYR A 287 10.76 -0.14 -24.01
N GLU A 288 10.05 0.55 -24.91
CA GLU A 288 10.45 0.65 -26.32
C GLU A 288 11.79 1.36 -26.49
N GLU A 289 12.03 2.44 -25.73
CA GLU A 289 13.33 3.12 -25.71
C GLU A 289 14.47 2.20 -25.24
N MET A 290 14.21 1.34 -24.24
CA MET A 290 15.19 0.35 -23.78
C MET A 290 15.43 -0.74 -24.81
N LYS A 291 14.37 -1.23 -25.45
CA LYS A 291 14.44 -2.28 -26.47
C LYS A 291 15.24 -1.85 -27.69
N ALA A 292 15.17 -0.57 -28.06
CA ALA A 292 15.97 0.00 -29.16
C ALA A 292 17.48 0.05 -28.88
N LEU A 293 17.92 -0.18 -27.64
CA LEU A 293 19.34 -0.19 -27.25
C LEU A 293 19.96 -1.59 -27.25
N LEU A 294 19.14 -2.65 -27.32
CA LEU A 294 19.52 -4.07 -27.31
C LEU A 294 19.62 -4.61 -28.74
#